data_AF-A0A944ZTY9-F1
#
_entry.id   AF-A0A944ZTY9-F1
#
_cell.length_a   1.000
_cell.length_b   1.000
_cell.length_c   1.000
_cell.angle_alpha   90.00
_cell.angle_beta   90.00
_cell.angle_gamma   90.00
#
_symmetry.space_group_name_H-M   'P 1'
#
loop_
_entity.id
_entity.type
_entity.pdbx_description
1 polymer ?
#
loop_
_entity_poly.entity_id
_entity_poly.type
_entity_poly.pdbx_seq_one_letter_code
_entity_poly.pdbx_strand_id
1 'polypeptide(L)'
;MKNFIRLQPRAWGFVNQISRIFFLVLCGVVLGVSSLYAHESHDSPASDKEKNLLHLGATVYKHMCVFCHGHDGDGGGKAMAYLYPWPRDFRQGVFKYRTTPFGSIPQDKDIYRTISRGVPGTAMPAWKGALSEDETWGVVEYIKKFSKKFEKKKPKKAITIGPAPASTPETVENGKKVYREMGCAQCHGTDLQGDGPIAHELYDIWDHRLFVYDLTDPNTYKFGFDKKDLFLILTTGIDGTPMKSYSHLTDEQRWDLASYIESKIRKEVFKPAQYEVDLTAHRVDHEINMDPGDPMWEDVPVQNIHTIPLNARRDPIDRIQFQSVVNDEGIAFRLEWEDSQPDRTASRHQDFKDAVAMEFALGEVLLHKHGHNEPFFGMGNRGKVVNIWQWRADWQTEIETKEKLEYATKGLDLDTMIFGGEVNPVDALNPFRDVPVEELNAEGFGTLTPQPQTKQNVEGKGVWKDGKWSVVFFRTLDSLNKWDIKFARKNPVLVAFAIWDGKHQDRNGRKVISMWQRLKPFHH
;
A
#
# COMPACT_ATOMS: atom_id res chain seq x y z
N MET A 1 -30.80 -31.98 -30.06
CA MET A 1 -29.62 -32.12 -30.96
C MET A 1 -30.02 -31.50 -32.30
N LYS A 2 -29.91 -30.19 -32.55
CA LYS A 2 -28.70 -29.39 -32.89
C LYS A 2 -27.75 -30.12 -33.86
N ASN A 3 -27.78 -29.77 -35.15
CA ASN A 3 -26.71 -29.00 -35.80
C ASN A 3 -26.84 -28.88 -37.34
N PHE A 4 -26.19 -27.81 -37.84
CA PHE A 4 -25.67 -27.55 -39.18
C PHE A 4 -26.55 -26.83 -40.24
N ILE A 5 -26.29 -25.52 -40.35
CA ILE A 5 -26.47 -24.71 -41.56
C ILE A 5 -25.08 -24.49 -42.18
N ARG A 6 -24.95 -24.69 -43.49
CA ARG A 6 -23.84 -24.15 -44.30
C ARG A 6 -24.32 -23.84 -45.74
N LEU A 7 -24.08 -22.59 -46.17
CA LEU A 7 -23.75 -22.12 -47.53
C LEU A 7 -24.84 -22.28 -48.62
N GLN A 8 -25.15 -21.35 -49.54
CA GLN A 8 -24.34 -20.44 -50.38
C GLN A 8 -25.21 -19.31 -51.02
N PRO A 9 -24.61 -18.34 -51.76
CA PRO A 9 -25.20 -17.05 -52.19
C PRO A 9 -25.52 -16.95 -53.70
N ARG A 10 -26.24 -15.87 -54.12
CA ARG A 10 -26.22 -15.17 -55.45
C ARG A 10 -27.39 -14.16 -55.50
N ALA A 11 -27.22 -12.86 -55.78
CA ALA A 11 -26.79 -12.12 -56.99
C ALA A 11 -27.97 -11.62 -57.87
N TRP A 12 -28.06 -10.30 -58.08
CA TRP A 12 -28.63 -9.53 -59.22
C TRP A 12 -28.68 -8.04 -58.79
N GLY A 13 -28.29 -6.99 -59.53
CA GLY A 13 -27.89 -6.84 -60.92
C GLY A 13 -28.75 -5.78 -61.64
N PHE A 14 -28.21 -4.55 -61.84
CA PHE A 14 -28.54 -3.56 -62.90
C PHE A 14 -29.91 -2.81 -62.84
N VAL A 15 -30.15 -1.59 -63.34
CA VAL A 15 -29.39 -0.40 -63.80
C VAL A 15 -30.39 0.78 -63.99
N ASN A 16 -29.91 2.03 -63.95
CA ASN A 16 -30.26 3.20 -64.80
C ASN A 16 -30.75 4.54 -64.21
N GLN A 17 -30.27 5.57 -64.92
CA GLN A 17 -30.17 7.01 -64.68
C GLN A 17 -31.25 7.79 -65.49
N ILE A 18 -31.34 9.13 -65.29
CA ILE A 18 -32.05 10.18 -66.10
C ILE A 18 -33.50 10.45 -65.61
N SER A 19 -34.05 11.67 -65.39
CA SER A 19 -33.83 13.02 -65.93
C SER A 19 -34.30 14.14 -64.96
N ARG A 20 -33.81 15.36 -65.22
CA ARG A 20 -34.28 16.67 -64.70
C ARG A 20 -35.68 17.03 -65.26
N ILE A 21 -36.44 17.90 -64.57
CA ILE A 21 -37.15 19.09 -65.13
C ILE A 21 -37.73 19.97 -64.01
N PHE A 22 -37.56 21.29 -64.21
CA PHE A 22 -38.04 22.46 -63.46
C PHE A 22 -39.57 22.60 -63.43
N PHE A 23 -40.12 23.18 -62.36
CA PHE A 23 -41.18 24.19 -62.46
C PHE A 23 -41.11 25.19 -61.30
N LEU A 24 -41.38 26.45 -61.62
CA LEU A 24 -41.13 27.66 -60.84
C LEU A 24 -42.47 28.38 -60.62
N VAL A 25 -42.55 29.17 -59.53
CA VAL A 25 -43.50 30.27 -59.23
C VAL A 25 -44.85 29.93 -58.57
N LEU A 26 -45.02 30.33 -57.29
CA LEU A 26 -45.85 31.50 -56.97
C LEU A 26 -45.63 32.03 -55.53
N CYS A 27 -45.57 33.36 -55.43
CA CYS A 27 -45.49 34.18 -54.22
C CYS A 27 -46.66 33.96 -53.25
N GLY A 28 -46.37 34.11 -51.96
CA GLY A 28 -47.38 34.29 -50.91
C GLY A 28 -46.73 34.69 -49.58
N VAL A 29 -46.46 35.98 -49.40
CA VAL A 29 -46.10 36.57 -48.11
C VAL A 29 -47.35 36.58 -47.24
N VAL A 30 -47.34 35.85 -46.12
CA VAL A 30 -48.22 36.09 -44.98
C VAL A 30 -47.40 35.99 -43.71
N LEU A 31 -47.26 37.13 -43.03
CA LEU A 31 -46.73 37.26 -41.68
C LEU A 31 -47.69 36.58 -40.70
N GLY A 32 -47.18 35.66 -39.88
CA GLY A 32 -47.91 35.03 -38.78
C GLY A 32 -46.95 34.50 -37.72
N VAL A 33 -46.89 35.19 -36.59
CA VAL A 33 -46.12 34.82 -35.40
C VAL A 33 -46.83 33.67 -34.69
N SER A 34 -46.17 32.51 -34.61
CA SER A 34 -46.58 31.41 -33.73
C SER A 34 -45.33 30.67 -33.23
N SER A 35 -45.07 30.81 -31.92
CA SER A 35 -44.07 30.03 -31.20
C SER A 35 -44.23 28.53 -31.44
N LEU A 36 -43.16 27.86 -31.86
CA LEU A 36 -43.04 26.41 -31.82
C LEU A 36 -41.86 26.06 -30.91
N TYR A 37 -42.22 25.41 -29.81
CA TYR A 37 -41.35 24.73 -28.86
C TYR A 37 -40.34 23.83 -29.59
N ALA A 38 -39.06 24.21 -29.57
CA ALA A 38 -37.98 23.26 -29.70
C ALA A 38 -37.79 22.60 -28.34
N HIS A 39 -37.96 21.28 -28.30
CA HIS A 39 -37.66 20.44 -27.15
C HIS A 39 -36.14 20.47 -26.94
N GLU A 40 -35.64 21.36 -26.09
CA GLU A 40 -34.25 21.30 -25.63
C GLU A 40 -34.09 20.10 -24.69
N SER A 41 -33.47 19.03 -25.21
CA SER A 41 -32.79 18.05 -24.38
C SER A 41 -31.60 18.76 -23.74
N HIS A 42 -31.73 19.14 -22.47
CA HIS A 42 -30.63 19.57 -21.63
C HIS A 42 -29.69 18.39 -21.34
N ASP A 43 -28.80 18.08 -22.29
CA ASP A 43 -27.50 17.47 -22.01
C ASP A 43 -26.45 18.52 -22.31
N SER A 44 -26.02 19.24 -21.27
CA SER A 44 -24.88 20.17 -21.41
C SER A 44 -23.61 19.34 -21.55
N PRO A 45 -22.84 19.44 -22.65
CA PRO A 45 -21.61 18.67 -22.81
C PRO A 45 -20.57 19.17 -21.80
N ALA A 46 -19.99 18.24 -21.02
CA ALA A 46 -18.88 18.52 -20.13
C ALA A 46 -17.78 19.35 -20.83
N SER A 47 -17.27 20.36 -20.13
CA SER A 47 -16.24 21.27 -20.66
C SER A 47 -15.00 20.49 -21.10
N ASP A 48 -14.24 20.98 -22.08
CA ASP A 48 -13.03 20.29 -22.57
C ASP A 48 -12.01 20.01 -21.46
N LYS A 49 -11.95 20.88 -20.45
CA LYS A 49 -11.15 20.68 -19.23
C LYS A 49 -11.60 19.47 -18.41
N GLU A 50 -12.91 19.28 -18.25
CA GLU A 50 -13.50 18.18 -17.49
C GLU A 50 -13.30 16.83 -18.19
N LYS A 51 -13.43 16.80 -19.52
CA LYS A 51 -13.10 15.61 -20.33
C LYS A 51 -11.61 15.23 -20.21
N ASN A 52 -10.73 16.24 -20.22
CA ASN A 52 -9.29 16.02 -20.06
C ASN A 52 -8.92 15.49 -18.67
N LEU A 53 -9.48 16.07 -17.59
CA LEU A 53 -9.26 15.59 -16.22
C LEU A 53 -9.72 14.15 -16.03
N LEU A 54 -10.88 13.82 -16.60
CA LEU A 54 -11.44 12.48 -16.51
C LEU A 54 -10.59 11.43 -17.24
N HIS A 55 -10.06 11.76 -18.42
CA HIS A 55 -9.15 10.87 -19.15
C HIS A 55 -7.81 10.69 -18.40
N LEU A 56 -7.30 11.78 -17.83
CA LEU A 56 -6.11 11.76 -16.96
C LEU A 56 -6.36 10.84 -15.74
N GLY A 57 -7.48 11.03 -15.06
CA GLY A 57 -7.90 10.20 -13.94
C GLY A 57 -8.05 8.72 -14.27
N ALA A 58 -8.64 8.39 -15.42
CA ALA A 58 -8.76 7.02 -15.90
C ALA A 58 -7.38 6.37 -16.11
N THR A 59 -6.43 7.13 -16.66
CA THR A 59 -5.05 6.68 -16.88
C THR A 59 -4.36 6.39 -15.56
N VAL A 60 -4.36 7.34 -14.63
CA VAL A 60 -3.76 7.17 -13.30
C VAL A 60 -4.41 6.01 -12.54
N TYR A 61 -5.74 5.91 -12.56
CA TYR A 61 -6.46 4.82 -11.89
C TYR A 61 -6.02 3.45 -12.42
N LYS A 62 -5.90 3.31 -13.74
CA LYS A 62 -5.48 2.06 -14.40
C LYS A 62 -4.04 1.67 -14.05
N HIS A 63 -3.16 2.64 -13.79
CA HIS A 63 -1.76 2.36 -13.48
C HIS A 63 -1.48 2.22 -11.98
N MET A 64 -2.24 2.90 -11.11
CA MET A 64 -1.90 3.00 -9.68
C MET A 64 -2.96 2.42 -8.75
N CYS A 65 -4.25 2.52 -9.10
CA CYS A 65 -5.35 2.18 -8.19
C CYS A 65 -5.95 0.79 -8.47
N VAL A 66 -5.93 0.35 -9.72
CA VAL A 66 -6.64 -0.85 -10.19
C VAL A 66 -6.18 -2.14 -9.51
N PHE A 67 -4.91 -2.21 -9.10
CA PHE A 67 -4.35 -3.41 -8.46
C PHE A 67 -5.06 -3.74 -7.14
N CYS A 68 -5.50 -2.72 -6.42
CA CYS A 68 -6.26 -2.87 -5.17
C CYS A 68 -7.77 -2.70 -5.42
N HIS A 69 -8.19 -1.63 -6.10
CA HIS A 69 -9.60 -1.25 -6.20
C HIS A 69 -10.38 -1.92 -7.34
N GLY A 70 -9.72 -2.68 -8.22
CA GLY A 70 -10.36 -3.40 -9.32
C GLY A 70 -10.68 -2.50 -10.51
N HIS A 71 -10.88 -3.11 -11.68
CA HIS A 71 -11.17 -2.39 -12.93
C HIS A 71 -12.51 -1.65 -12.87
N ASP A 72 -13.50 -2.26 -12.21
CA ASP A 72 -14.87 -1.75 -12.13
C ASP A 72 -15.14 -1.02 -10.79
N GLY A 73 -14.08 -0.72 -10.03
CA GLY A 73 -14.15 0.01 -8.76
C GLY A 73 -14.84 -0.77 -7.64
N ASP A 74 -14.84 -2.09 -7.71
CA ASP A 74 -15.53 -2.99 -6.78
C ASP A 74 -14.70 -3.39 -5.55
N GLY A 75 -13.44 -2.96 -5.46
CA GLY A 75 -12.51 -3.37 -4.42
C GLY A 75 -11.89 -4.76 -4.63
N GLY A 76 -12.16 -5.41 -5.76
CA GLY A 76 -11.74 -6.78 -6.11
C GLY A 76 -10.48 -6.84 -6.98
N GLY A 77 -9.53 -5.90 -6.82
CA GLY A 77 -8.29 -5.90 -7.58
C GLY A 77 -7.43 -7.15 -7.32
N LYS A 78 -6.45 -7.42 -8.19
CA LYS A 78 -5.57 -8.62 -8.08
C LYS A 78 -4.83 -8.72 -6.75
N ALA A 79 -4.59 -7.61 -6.07
CA ALA A 79 -3.95 -7.56 -4.77
C ALA A 79 -4.90 -7.96 -3.62
N MET A 80 -6.22 -7.89 -3.81
CA MET A 80 -7.24 -7.97 -2.73
C MET A 80 -7.05 -9.18 -1.81
N ALA A 81 -6.69 -10.35 -2.36
CA ALA A 81 -6.47 -11.58 -1.59
C ALA A 81 -5.36 -11.47 -0.52
N TYR A 82 -4.49 -10.48 -0.61
CA TYR A 82 -3.38 -10.24 0.31
C TYR A 82 -3.59 -9.02 1.22
N LEU A 83 -4.71 -8.32 1.05
CA LEU A 83 -4.97 -7.06 1.74
C LEU A 83 -6.01 -7.26 2.84
N TYR A 84 -5.78 -6.61 3.98
CA TYR A 84 -6.81 -6.43 4.99
C TYR A 84 -6.60 -5.07 5.66
N PRO A 85 -7.64 -4.24 5.85
CA PRO A 85 -9.01 -4.40 5.38
C PRO A 85 -9.06 -4.40 3.85
N TRP A 86 -10.11 -4.99 3.27
CA TRP A 86 -10.25 -4.99 1.82
C TRP A 86 -10.43 -3.57 1.25
N PRO A 87 -9.92 -3.33 0.02
CA PRO A 87 -10.09 -2.07 -0.67
C PRO A 87 -11.56 -1.67 -0.81
N ARG A 88 -11.82 -0.37 -0.87
CA ARG A 88 -13.18 0.19 -0.94
C ARG A 88 -13.86 -0.18 -2.27
N ASP A 89 -15.07 -0.74 -2.19
CA ASP A 89 -16.05 -0.76 -3.29
C ASP A 89 -16.65 0.64 -3.46
N PHE A 90 -16.27 1.31 -4.55
CA PHE A 90 -16.74 2.65 -4.91
C PHE A 90 -18.14 2.66 -5.50
N ARG A 91 -18.62 1.53 -6.04
CA ARG A 91 -19.93 1.45 -6.73
C ARG A 91 -21.10 1.74 -5.80
N GLN A 92 -20.92 1.44 -4.52
CA GLN A 92 -21.92 1.71 -3.48
C GLN A 92 -22.03 3.20 -3.12
N GLY A 93 -21.06 4.03 -3.48
CA GLY A 93 -21.02 5.45 -3.10
C GLY A 93 -21.01 5.67 -1.58
N VAL A 94 -20.48 4.71 -0.81
CA VAL A 94 -20.36 4.79 0.65
C VAL A 94 -18.90 5.03 1.00
N PHE A 95 -18.61 6.22 1.54
CA PHE A 95 -17.25 6.62 1.89
C PHE A 95 -17.13 6.80 3.40
N LYS A 96 -16.10 6.19 3.99
CA LYS A 96 -15.83 6.27 5.42
C LYS A 96 -15.37 7.68 5.82
N TYR A 97 -14.54 8.32 5.00
CA TYR A 97 -13.90 9.62 5.25
C TYR A 97 -14.68 10.78 4.62
N ARG A 98 -15.38 11.60 5.43
CA ARG A 98 -16.27 12.66 4.93
C ARG A 98 -16.33 13.87 5.86
N THR A 99 -16.64 15.03 5.29
CA THR A 99 -17.02 16.24 6.03
C THR A 99 -18.53 16.49 6.02
N THR A 100 -19.30 15.65 5.32
CA THR A 100 -20.76 15.73 5.24
C THR A 100 -21.44 14.95 6.37
N PRO A 101 -22.70 15.28 6.76
CA PRO A 101 -23.47 14.51 7.73
C PRO A 101 -23.58 13.00 7.41
N PHE A 102 -23.81 12.18 8.43
CA PHE A 102 -23.98 10.73 8.31
C PHE A 102 -24.98 10.35 7.21
N GLY A 103 -24.62 9.36 6.37
CA GLY A 103 -25.44 8.90 5.24
C GLY A 103 -25.46 9.80 4.00
N SER A 104 -24.80 10.97 4.02
CA SER A 104 -24.55 11.78 2.80
C SER A 104 -23.36 11.22 2.01
N ILE A 105 -23.38 11.36 0.68
CA ILE A 105 -22.18 11.15 -0.16
C ILE A 105 -21.07 12.16 0.22
N PRO A 106 -19.78 11.81 0.03
CA PRO A 106 -18.65 12.71 0.31
C PRO A 106 -18.70 13.97 -0.56
N GLN A 107 -18.04 15.03 -0.11
CA GLN A 107 -17.61 16.09 -1.02
C GLN A 107 -16.39 15.63 -1.84
N ASP A 108 -16.19 16.19 -3.02
CA ASP A 108 -15.05 15.84 -3.88
C ASP A 108 -13.71 16.08 -3.16
N LYS A 109 -13.63 17.15 -2.35
CA LYS A 109 -12.49 17.45 -1.48
C LYS A 109 -12.21 16.38 -0.42
N ASP A 110 -13.24 15.63 0.01
CA ASP A 110 -13.08 14.55 0.98
C ASP A 110 -12.35 13.38 0.31
N ILE A 111 -12.75 13.03 -0.92
CA ILE A 111 -12.09 12.00 -1.73
C ILE A 111 -10.65 12.43 -2.05
N TYR A 112 -10.46 13.68 -2.47
CA TYR A 112 -9.14 14.27 -2.70
C TYR A 112 -8.24 14.14 -1.47
N ARG A 113 -8.75 14.52 -0.28
CA ARG A 113 -8.01 14.42 0.99
C ARG A 113 -7.61 12.97 1.27
N THR A 114 -8.50 12.01 1.06
CA THR A 114 -8.20 10.58 1.27
C THR A 114 -7.12 10.07 0.32
N ILE A 115 -7.18 10.40 -0.97
CA ILE A 115 -6.12 10.01 -1.93
C ILE A 115 -4.79 10.67 -1.54
N SER A 116 -4.83 11.97 -1.28
CA SER A 116 -3.66 12.78 -0.96
C SER A 116 -2.98 12.36 0.35
N ARG A 117 -3.73 11.93 1.36
CA ARG A 117 -3.16 11.52 2.67
C ARG A 117 -3.01 10.02 2.85
N GLY A 118 -3.59 9.21 1.95
CA GLY A 118 -3.69 7.78 2.15
C GLY A 118 -4.59 7.42 3.32
N VAL A 119 -4.55 6.16 3.74
CA VAL A 119 -5.26 5.67 4.91
C VAL A 119 -4.28 4.93 5.83
N PRO A 120 -3.77 5.59 6.87
CA PRO A 120 -2.84 4.99 7.84
C PRO A 120 -3.35 3.66 8.42
N GLY A 121 -2.43 2.73 8.69
CA GLY A 121 -2.75 1.39 9.18
C GLY A 121 -3.45 0.48 8.15
N THR A 122 -3.37 0.82 6.85
CA THR A 122 -3.88 -0.01 5.74
C THR A 122 -2.87 -0.01 4.59
N ALA A 123 -3.12 -0.84 3.58
CA ALA A 123 -2.34 -0.87 2.33
C ALA A 123 -2.59 0.32 1.38
N MET A 124 -3.36 1.34 1.78
CA MET A 124 -3.61 2.53 0.95
C MET A 124 -2.57 3.63 1.27
N PRO A 125 -1.50 3.77 0.45
CA PRO A 125 -0.50 4.80 0.67
C PRO A 125 -1.09 6.19 0.39
N ALA A 126 -0.40 7.24 0.85
CA ALA A 126 -0.68 8.57 0.35
C ALA A 126 -0.06 8.79 -1.01
N TRP A 127 -0.76 9.62 -1.77
CA TRP A 127 -0.37 9.99 -3.12
C TRP A 127 0.09 11.44 -3.23
N LYS A 128 0.11 12.20 -2.13
CA LYS A 128 0.67 13.56 -2.13
C LYS A 128 2.17 13.50 -2.43
N GLY A 129 2.60 14.27 -3.44
CA GLY A 129 3.98 14.29 -3.92
C GLY A 129 4.22 13.29 -5.05
N ALA A 130 3.47 12.19 -5.07
CA ALA A 130 3.45 11.21 -6.16
C ALA A 130 2.58 11.68 -7.34
N LEU A 131 1.35 12.10 -7.05
CA LEU A 131 0.41 12.63 -8.04
C LEU A 131 0.42 14.16 -8.02
N SER A 132 0.31 14.76 -9.20
CA SER A 132 -0.03 16.18 -9.34
C SER A 132 -1.46 16.46 -8.87
N GLU A 133 -1.77 17.74 -8.66
CA GLU A 133 -3.12 18.17 -8.26
C GLU A 133 -4.16 17.81 -9.34
N ASP A 134 -3.86 18.04 -10.61
CA ASP A 134 -4.74 17.69 -11.74
C ASP A 134 -4.95 16.17 -11.86
N GLU A 135 -3.91 15.36 -11.65
CA GLU A 135 -4.03 13.90 -11.61
C GLU A 135 -4.93 13.45 -10.46
N THR A 136 -4.74 14.02 -9.27
CA THR A 136 -5.54 13.68 -8.10
C THR A 136 -7.02 14.06 -8.32
N TRP A 137 -7.31 15.27 -8.81
CA TRP A 137 -8.68 15.67 -9.16
C TRP A 137 -9.27 14.83 -10.30
N GLY A 138 -8.46 14.47 -11.30
CA GLY A 138 -8.87 13.55 -12.34
C GLY A 138 -9.31 12.20 -11.79
N VAL A 139 -8.55 11.62 -10.86
CA VAL A 139 -8.90 10.36 -10.19
C VAL A 139 -10.19 10.52 -9.37
N VAL A 140 -10.40 11.66 -8.70
CA VAL A 140 -11.66 11.94 -7.98
C VAL A 140 -12.86 11.87 -8.94
N GLU A 141 -12.79 12.55 -10.10
CA GLU A 141 -13.85 12.49 -11.11
C GLU A 141 -14.05 11.09 -11.68
N TYR A 142 -12.97 10.34 -11.89
CA TYR A 142 -13.05 8.97 -12.37
C TYR A 142 -13.70 8.03 -11.35
N ILE A 143 -13.35 8.13 -10.06
CA ILE A 143 -13.94 7.31 -8.98
C ILE A 143 -15.46 7.54 -8.87
N LYS A 144 -15.91 8.79 -9.03
CA LYS A 144 -17.33 9.14 -8.95
C LYS A 144 -18.18 8.39 -9.99
N LYS A 145 -17.62 8.05 -11.16
CA LYS A 145 -18.33 7.30 -12.21
C LYS A 145 -18.72 5.88 -11.83
N PHE A 146 -18.05 5.26 -10.85
CA PHE A 146 -18.41 3.91 -10.44
C PHE A 146 -19.79 3.85 -9.76
N SER A 147 -20.31 4.97 -9.26
CA SER A 147 -21.60 5.01 -8.57
C SER A 147 -22.58 6.03 -9.13
N LYS A 148 -23.75 5.54 -9.56
CA LYS A 148 -24.91 6.37 -9.94
C LYS A 148 -25.41 7.31 -8.82
N LYS A 149 -24.96 7.12 -7.56
CA LYS A 149 -25.32 8.03 -6.47
C LYS A 149 -24.75 9.44 -6.69
N PHE A 150 -23.58 9.57 -7.30
CA PHE A 150 -22.97 10.88 -7.56
C PHE A 150 -23.70 11.68 -8.64
N GLU A 151 -24.36 11.01 -9.58
CA GLU A 151 -25.23 11.65 -10.58
C GLU A 151 -26.58 12.06 -9.97
N LYS A 152 -27.15 11.21 -9.10
CA LYS A 152 -28.53 11.37 -8.59
C LYS A 152 -28.64 12.22 -7.34
N LYS A 153 -27.56 12.35 -6.56
CA LYS A 153 -27.57 13.04 -5.26
C LYS A 153 -26.48 14.09 -5.25
N LYS A 154 -26.81 15.26 -4.70
CA LYS A 154 -25.81 16.26 -4.35
C LYS A 154 -25.33 16.01 -2.91
N PRO A 155 -24.02 16.19 -2.61
CA PRO A 155 -23.54 16.08 -1.25
C PRO A 155 -24.23 17.15 -0.39
N LYS A 156 -24.61 16.78 0.83
CA LYS A 156 -25.05 17.77 1.83
C LYS A 156 -23.92 18.76 2.12
N LYS A 157 -24.27 19.93 2.65
CA LYS A 157 -23.27 20.92 3.08
C LYS A 157 -22.30 20.28 4.08
N ALA A 158 -21.01 20.57 3.92
CA ALA A 158 -19.99 20.15 4.87
C ALA A 158 -20.32 20.76 6.24
N ILE A 159 -20.04 19.99 7.29
CA ILE A 159 -20.17 20.43 8.66
C ILE A 159 -19.12 21.50 8.91
N THR A 160 -19.58 22.69 9.31
CA THR A 160 -18.68 23.77 9.71
C THR A 160 -18.22 23.52 11.14
N ILE A 161 -16.91 23.41 11.33
CA ILE A 161 -16.30 23.25 12.65
C ILE A 161 -15.77 24.62 13.08
N GLY A 162 -16.20 25.10 14.24
CA GLY A 162 -15.67 26.31 14.86
C GLY A 162 -14.21 26.17 15.31
N PRO A 163 -13.63 27.20 15.95
CA PRO A 163 -12.35 27.05 16.64
C PRO A 163 -12.48 25.96 17.71
N ALA A 164 -11.47 25.07 17.78
CA ALA A 164 -11.46 24.02 18.78
C ALA A 164 -11.21 24.64 20.17
N PRO A 165 -12.05 24.38 21.18
CA PRO A 165 -11.79 24.82 22.54
C PRO A 165 -10.49 24.24 23.09
N ALA A 166 -9.85 24.91 24.04
CA ALA A 166 -8.65 24.38 24.71
C ALA A 166 -8.97 23.11 25.49
N SER A 167 -8.03 22.16 25.54
CA SER A 167 -8.13 20.96 26.36
C SER A 167 -7.67 21.28 27.78
N THR A 168 -8.61 21.41 28.72
CA THR A 168 -8.37 21.64 30.16
C THR A 168 -8.63 20.36 30.97
N PRO A 169 -8.11 20.23 32.20
CA PRO A 169 -8.42 19.08 33.06
C PRO A 169 -9.93 18.83 33.24
N GLU A 170 -10.72 19.89 33.29
CA GLU A 170 -12.18 19.81 33.37
C GLU A 170 -12.80 19.18 32.11
N THR A 171 -12.44 19.68 30.92
CA THR A 171 -12.95 19.13 29.64
C THR A 171 -12.54 17.66 29.44
N VAL A 172 -11.36 17.27 29.93
CA VAL A 172 -10.87 15.88 29.86
C VAL A 172 -11.69 14.98 30.80
N GLU A 173 -11.99 15.43 32.02
CA GLU A 173 -12.80 14.65 32.96
C GLU A 173 -14.26 14.55 32.50
N ASN A 174 -14.83 15.62 31.95
CA ASN A 174 -16.16 15.58 31.34
C ASN A 174 -16.19 14.62 30.13
N GLY A 175 -15.17 14.68 29.27
CA GLY A 175 -15.04 13.78 28.13
C GLY A 175 -14.94 12.32 28.54
N LYS A 176 -14.22 12.03 29.63
CA LYS A 176 -14.13 10.69 30.21
C LYS A 176 -15.47 10.17 30.73
N LYS A 177 -16.32 11.04 31.29
CA LYS A 177 -17.70 10.68 31.69
C LYS A 177 -18.53 10.32 30.46
N VAL A 178 -18.52 11.18 29.43
CA VAL A 178 -19.23 10.92 28.17
C VAL A 178 -18.75 9.62 27.51
N TYR A 179 -17.43 9.36 27.51
CA TYR A 179 -16.85 8.13 26.96
C TYR A 179 -17.41 6.86 27.64
N ARG A 180 -17.62 6.93 28.97
CA ARG A 180 -18.20 5.84 29.76
C ARG A 180 -19.69 5.69 29.50
N GLU A 181 -20.44 6.79 29.54
CA GLU A 181 -21.90 6.82 29.34
C GLU A 181 -22.29 6.34 27.94
N MET A 182 -21.49 6.67 26.94
CA MET A 182 -21.69 6.24 25.55
C MET A 182 -21.18 4.83 25.26
N GLY A 183 -20.61 4.14 26.25
CA GLY A 183 -20.13 2.77 26.10
C GLY A 183 -18.98 2.64 25.11
N CYS A 184 -18.21 3.70 24.84
CA CYS A 184 -17.10 3.69 23.88
C CYS A 184 -16.06 2.61 24.21
N ALA A 185 -15.87 2.33 25.51
CA ALA A 185 -14.98 1.30 26.03
C ALA A 185 -15.32 -0.12 25.56
N GLN A 186 -16.58 -0.39 25.16
CA GLN A 186 -16.98 -1.70 24.65
C GLN A 186 -16.19 -2.09 23.39
N CYS A 187 -15.88 -1.10 22.54
CA CYS A 187 -15.10 -1.29 21.32
C CYS A 187 -13.64 -0.85 21.50
N HIS A 188 -13.43 0.32 22.10
CA HIS A 188 -12.12 0.97 22.12
C HIS A 188 -11.27 0.64 23.36
N GLY A 189 -11.81 -0.07 24.36
CA GLY A 189 -11.12 -0.30 25.63
C GLY A 189 -11.21 0.90 26.58
N THR A 190 -10.87 0.71 27.86
CA THR A 190 -10.85 1.81 28.86
C THR A 190 -9.58 2.66 28.79
N ASP A 191 -8.54 2.13 28.16
CA ASP A 191 -7.24 2.74 27.88
C ASP A 191 -7.10 3.23 26.43
N LEU A 192 -8.15 3.06 25.63
CA LEU A 192 -8.25 3.42 24.21
C LEU A 192 -7.36 2.60 23.25
N GLN A 193 -6.85 1.44 23.67
CA GLN A 193 -5.98 0.58 22.85
C GLN A 193 -6.72 -0.28 21.81
N GLY A 194 -8.06 -0.18 21.74
CA GLY A 194 -8.86 -0.90 20.76
C GLY A 194 -9.07 -2.38 21.09
N ASP A 195 -9.01 -2.75 22.37
CA ASP A 195 -9.15 -4.10 22.92
C ASP A 195 -10.43 -4.27 23.76
N GLY A 196 -11.45 -3.46 23.48
CA GLY A 196 -12.74 -3.58 24.15
C GLY A 196 -13.36 -4.98 23.97
N PRO A 197 -14.24 -5.42 24.89
CA PRO A 197 -14.80 -6.78 24.90
C PRO A 197 -15.39 -7.26 23.57
N ILE A 198 -15.97 -6.36 22.78
CA ILE A 198 -16.59 -6.70 21.48
C ILE A 198 -15.72 -6.29 20.27
N ALA A 199 -14.51 -5.76 20.48
CA ALA A 199 -13.65 -5.27 19.40
C ALA A 199 -13.39 -6.32 18.31
N HIS A 200 -13.36 -7.59 18.70
CA HIS A 200 -13.10 -8.73 17.84
C HIS A 200 -14.34 -9.23 17.07
N GLU A 201 -15.53 -8.73 17.40
CA GLU A 201 -16.84 -9.16 16.88
C GLU A 201 -17.51 -8.09 16.00
N LEU A 202 -16.78 -7.03 15.65
CA LEU A 202 -17.31 -5.93 14.83
C LEU A 202 -17.18 -6.23 13.35
N TYR A 203 -18.31 -6.09 12.64
CA TYR A 203 -18.40 -6.22 11.19
C TYR A 203 -18.92 -4.92 10.56
N ASP A 204 -18.48 -4.67 9.33
CA ASP A 204 -19.01 -3.59 8.51
C ASP A 204 -20.21 -4.07 7.68
N ILE A 205 -20.86 -3.15 6.96
CA ILE A 205 -22.08 -3.49 6.17
C ILE A 205 -21.82 -4.44 5.00
N TRP A 206 -20.56 -4.79 4.74
CA TRP A 206 -20.16 -5.76 3.72
C TRP A 206 -19.75 -7.09 4.36
N ASP A 207 -20.03 -7.29 5.65
CA ASP A 207 -19.66 -8.48 6.42
C ASP A 207 -18.13 -8.67 6.53
N HIS A 208 -17.39 -7.56 6.45
CA HIS A 208 -15.95 -7.58 6.69
C HIS A 208 -15.68 -7.27 8.15
N ARG A 209 -14.82 -8.07 8.77
CA ARG A 209 -14.32 -7.81 10.12
C ARG A 209 -13.65 -6.43 10.16
N LEU A 210 -13.88 -5.69 11.23
CA LEU A 210 -13.28 -4.39 11.46
C LEU A 210 -12.10 -4.50 12.41
N PHE A 211 -11.07 -3.71 12.12
CA PHE A 211 -9.93 -3.52 13.01
C PHE A 211 -10.10 -2.21 13.77
N VAL A 212 -10.39 -2.30 15.07
CA VAL A 212 -10.36 -1.17 16.01
C VAL A 212 -8.90 -0.92 16.35
N TYR A 213 -8.42 0.28 16.03
CA TYR A 213 -7.02 0.64 16.20
C TYR A 213 -6.76 1.34 17.54
N ASP A 214 -5.51 1.29 18.01
CA ASP A 214 -5.04 1.97 19.21
C ASP A 214 -5.11 3.48 19.04
N LEU A 215 -6.06 4.13 19.71
CA LEU A 215 -6.25 5.57 19.66
C LEU A 215 -5.18 6.34 20.44
N THR A 216 -4.31 5.67 21.20
CA THR A 216 -3.17 6.32 21.87
C THR A 216 -1.98 6.53 20.93
N ASP A 217 -1.90 5.76 19.85
CA ASP A 217 -0.87 5.91 18.81
C ASP A 217 -1.37 6.81 17.67
N PRO A 218 -0.78 8.01 17.47
CA PRO A 218 -1.17 8.91 16.37
C PRO A 218 -0.98 8.31 14.97
N ASN A 219 -0.11 7.29 14.81
CA ASN A 219 0.20 6.69 13.51
C ASN A 219 -0.91 5.74 13.00
N THR A 220 -1.85 5.35 13.86
CA THR A 220 -2.95 4.44 13.51
C THR A 220 -4.20 5.18 13.02
N TYR A 221 -4.25 6.51 13.20
CA TYR A 221 -5.42 7.33 12.89
C TYR A 221 -5.68 7.46 11.40
N LYS A 222 -6.75 6.79 10.95
CA LYS A 222 -7.19 6.80 9.55
C LYS A 222 -7.74 8.16 9.07
N PHE A 223 -8.12 9.03 10.00
CA PHE A 223 -8.87 10.27 9.72
C PHE A 223 -8.10 11.54 10.11
N GLY A 224 -6.91 11.39 10.70
CA GLY A 224 -6.24 12.43 11.48
C GLY A 224 -6.59 12.33 12.96
N PHE A 225 -5.67 12.83 13.80
CA PHE A 225 -5.74 12.73 15.26
C PHE A 225 -5.87 14.09 15.95
N ASP A 226 -5.90 15.18 15.18
CA ASP A 226 -6.13 16.52 15.72
C ASP A 226 -7.53 16.60 16.34
N LYS A 227 -7.68 17.42 17.39
CA LYS A 227 -8.97 17.57 18.10
C LYS A 227 -10.16 17.88 17.17
N LYS A 228 -9.93 18.64 16.10
CA LYS A 228 -10.94 18.93 15.06
C LYS A 228 -11.32 17.69 14.24
N ASP A 229 -10.36 16.84 13.90
CA ASP A 229 -10.61 15.58 13.20
C ASP A 229 -11.39 14.62 14.10
N LEU A 230 -11.03 14.53 15.39
CA LEU A 230 -11.77 13.73 16.38
C LEU A 230 -13.23 14.20 16.50
N PHE A 231 -13.44 15.52 16.69
CA PHE A 231 -14.78 16.10 16.73
C PHE A 231 -15.57 15.82 15.45
N LEU A 232 -14.92 15.92 14.29
CA LEU A 232 -15.56 15.65 13.01
C LEU A 232 -16.02 14.20 12.92
N ILE A 233 -15.19 13.22 13.28
CA ILE A 233 -15.56 11.79 13.27
C ILE A 233 -16.72 11.51 14.21
N LEU A 234 -16.68 12.07 15.42
CA LEU A 234 -17.78 11.95 16.39
C LEU A 234 -19.08 12.54 15.84
N THR A 235 -18.99 13.58 15.00
CA THR A 235 -20.16 14.25 14.42
C THR A 235 -20.65 13.54 13.14
N THR A 236 -19.76 13.10 12.26
CA THR A 236 -20.13 12.48 10.98
C THR A 236 -20.42 11.00 11.10
N GLY A 237 -19.84 10.33 12.10
CA GLY A 237 -19.71 8.87 12.14
C GLY A 237 -18.84 8.33 11.01
N ILE A 238 -18.70 7.00 10.97
CA ILE A 238 -17.97 6.28 9.92
C ILE A 238 -18.97 5.37 9.19
N ASP A 239 -19.46 5.87 8.04
CA ASP A 239 -20.48 5.18 7.25
C ASP A 239 -20.05 3.74 6.89
N GLY A 240 -21.01 2.83 6.99
CA GLY A 240 -20.79 1.41 6.76
C GLY A 240 -20.16 0.67 7.94
N THR A 241 -19.85 1.32 9.06
CA THR A 241 -19.33 0.66 10.27
C THR A 241 -20.31 0.79 11.46
N PRO A 242 -20.05 0.07 12.58
CA PRO A 242 -20.74 0.27 13.84
C PRO A 242 -20.46 1.63 14.50
N MET A 243 -19.40 2.35 14.12
CA MET A 243 -19.10 3.70 14.64
C MET A 243 -20.06 4.73 14.04
N LYS A 244 -21.24 4.88 14.65
CA LYS A 244 -22.29 5.81 14.23
C LYS A 244 -21.91 7.26 14.55
N SER A 245 -22.75 8.18 14.09
CA SER A 245 -22.67 9.58 14.49
C SER A 245 -23.20 9.76 15.91
N TYR A 246 -22.46 10.55 16.69
CA TYR A 246 -22.84 11.04 18.02
C TYR A 246 -23.39 12.47 17.96
N SER A 247 -24.01 12.86 16.83
CA SER A 247 -24.61 14.19 16.67
C SER A 247 -25.80 14.47 17.60
N HIS A 248 -26.28 13.46 18.33
CA HIS A 248 -27.30 13.61 19.37
C HIS A 248 -26.74 14.22 20.68
N LEU A 249 -25.42 14.14 20.88
CA LEU A 249 -24.73 14.86 21.96
C LEU A 249 -24.68 16.36 21.62
N THR A 250 -24.43 17.21 22.62
CA THR A 250 -24.14 18.62 22.38
C THR A 250 -22.75 18.79 21.76
N ASP A 251 -22.49 19.93 21.13
CA ASP A 251 -21.16 20.25 20.60
C ASP A 251 -20.12 20.28 21.73
N GLU A 252 -20.48 20.82 22.89
CA GLU A 252 -19.65 20.82 24.10
C GLU A 252 -19.27 19.41 24.54
N GLN A 253 -20.25 18.50 24.64
CA GLN A 253 -19.98 17.10 25.00
C GLN A 253 -19.07 16.39 23.99
N ARG A 254 -19.22 16.66 22.69
CA ARG A 254 -18.31 16.09 21.66
C ARG A 254 -16.91 16.69 21.72
N TRP A 255 -16.79 17.99 22.05
CA TRP A 255 -15.48 18.62 22.26
C TRP A 255 -14.79 18.07 23.50
N ASP A 256 -15.51 17.87 24.60
CA ASP A 256 -15.00 17.25 25.82
C ASP A 256 -14.53 15.83 25.54
N LEU A 257 -15.32 15.03 24.82
CA LEU A 257 -14.93 13.69 24.38
C LEU A 257 -13.66 13.71 23.51
N ALA A 258 -13.55 14.67 22.59
CA ALA A 258 -12.35 14.88 21.80
C ALA A 258 -11.14 15.31 22.66
N SER A 259 -11.32 16.14 23.69
CA SER A 259 -10.27 16.52 24.65
C SER A 259 -9.76 15.29 25.41
N TYR A 260 -10.66 14.41 25.86
CA TYR A 260 -10.29 13.19 26.57
C TYR A 260 -9.45 12.26 25.70
N ILE A 261 -9.90 11.99 24.46
CA ILE A 261 -9.15 11.15 23.51
C ILE A 261 -7.80 11.79 23.21
N GLU A 262 -7.76 13.09 22.87
CA GLU A 262 -6.52 13.83 22.57
C GLU A 262 -5.52 13.76 23.73
N SER A 263 -5.98 13.83 24.98
CA SER A 263 -5.12 13.77 26.18
C SER A 263 -4.36 12.44 26.33
N LYS A 264 -4.77 11.40 25.59
CA LYS A 264 -4.17 10.06 25.61
C LYS A 264 -3.27 9.78 24.41
N ILE A 265 -3.22 10.68 23.44
CA ILE A 265 -2.42 10.52 22.23
C ILE A 265 -0.96 10.85 22.53
N ARG A 266 -0.08 9.87 22.28
CA ARG A 266 1.38 9.99 22.38
C ARG A 266 1.93 10.76 21.17
N LYS A 267 1.71 12.07 21.12
CA LYS A 267 2.09 12.91 19.96
C LYS A 267 3.60 12.88 19.68
N GLU A 268 4.42 12.60 20.69
CA GLU A 268 5.87 12.45 20.61
C GLU A 268 6.32 11.25 19.77
N VAL A 269 5.48 10.21 19.61
CA VAL A 269 5.78 9.06 18.73
C VAL A 269 5.24 9.24 17.31
N PHE A 270 4.64 10.38 17.00
CA PHE A 270 4.09 10.63 15.67
C PHE A 270 5.22 10.70 14.63
N LYS A 271 5.10 9.86 13.60
CA LYS A 271 6.03 9.81 12.49
C LYS A 271 5.25 10.23 11.24
N PRO A 272 5.49 11.42 10.66
CA PRO A 272 4.85 11.79 9.42
C PRO A 272 5.24 10.78 8.34
N ALA A 273 4.24 10.25 7.63
CA ALA A 273 4.50 9.30 6.57
C ALA A 273 5.34 9.97 5.46
N GLN A 274 6.55 9.47 5.26
CA GLN A 274 7.41 9.80 4.13
C GLN A 274 7.30 8.66 3.11
N TYR A 275 6.75 8.95 1.94
CA TYR A 275 6.41 7.95 0.93
C TYR A 275 7.59 7.63 0.02
N GLU A 276 8.43 8.62 -0.21
CA GLU A 276 9.59 8.55 -1.08
C GLU A 276 10.75 9.29 -0.45
N VAL A 277 11.86 8.59 -0.38
CA VAL A 277 13.13 9.09 0.08
C VAL A 277 14.13 8.83 -1.04
N ASP A 278 14.96 9.84 -1.29
CA ASP A 278 16.15 9.63 -2.11
C ASP A 278 17.18 8.91 -1.25
N LEU A 279 17.50 7.68 -1.64
CA LEU A 279 18.51 6.87 -0.99
C LEU A 279 19.87 7.16 -1.62
N THR A 280 20.92 7.26 -0.81
CA THR A 280 22.31 7.37 -1.27
C THR A 280 23.13 6.16 -0.82
N ALA A 281 24.13 5.80 -1.61
CA ALA A 281 25.19 4.89 -1.19
C ALA A 281 26.49 5.66 -0.97
N HIS A 282 27.23 5.28 0.06
CA HIS A 282 28.51 5.86 0.41
C HIS A 282 29.63 5.12 -0.35
N ARG A 283 30.49 5.87 -1.05
CA ARG A 283 31.67 5.27 -1.67
C ARG A 283 32.72 4.92 -0.62
N VAL A 284 33.32 3.74 -0.70
CA VAL A 284 34.41 3.28 0.18
C VAL A 284 35.57 2.73 -0.65
N ASP A 285 36.79 2.87 -0.14
CA ASP A 285 38.03 2.46 -0.83
C ASP A 285 38.63 1.15 -0.27
N HIS A 286 37.86 0.42 0.55
CA HIS A 286 38.26 -0.84 1.18
C HIS A 286 37.32 -1.99 0.78
N GLU A 287 37.70 -3.21 1.16
CA GLU A 287 36.88 -4.41 0.97
C GLU A 287 35.59 -4.30 1.80
N ILE A 288 34.47 -4.70 1.21
CA ILE A 288 33.16 -4.65 1.84
C ILE A 288 32.98 -5.91 2.69
N ASN A 289 32.94 -5.75 4.02
CA ASN A 289 32.64 -6.85 4.93
C ASN A 289 31.11 -7.08 5.03
N MET A 290 30.68 -8.33 4.94
CA MET A 290 29.27 -8.69 5.09
C MET A 290 28.78 -8.68 6.54
N ASP A 291 29.63 -8.46 7.53
CA ASP A 291 29.18 -8.35 8.92
C ASP A 291 28.31 -7.09 9.15
N PRO A 292 27.05 -7.24 9.59
CA PRO A 292 26.22 -6.08 9.91
C PRO A 292 26.73 -5.24 11.09
N GLY A 293 27.65 -5.76 11.90
CA GLY A 293 28.30 -5.05 13.01
C GLY A 293 29.68 -4.50 12.67
N ASP A 294 30.11 -4.56 11.41
CA ASP A 294 31.41 -4.01 10.99
C ASP A 294 31.47 -2.47 11.21
N PRO A 295 32.58 -1.92 11.73
CA PRO A 295 32.75 -0.48 11.94
C PRO A 295 32.55 0.38 10.69
N MET A 296 32.68 -0.17 9.48
CA MET A 296 32.44 0.59 8.25
C MET A 296 31.03 1.20 8.17
N TRP A 297 30.06 0.63 8.89
CA TRP A 297 28.69 1.14 8.93
C TRP A 297 28.52 2.35 9.85
N GLU A 298 29.45 2.64 10.77
CA GLU A 298 29.33 3.75 11.72
C GLU A 298 29.35 5.12 11.02
N ASP A 299 30.12 5.25 9.95
CA ASP A 299 30.26 6.49 9.17
C ASP A 299 29.20 6.63 8.05
N VAL A 300 28.39 5.60 7.82
CA VAL A 300 27.39 5.59 6.74
C VAL A 300 26.07 6.19 7.23
N PRO A 301 25.54 7.25 6.60
CA PRO A 301 24.29 7.87 7.04
C PRO A 301 23.10 6.89 7.02
N VAL A 302 22.44 6.76 8.18
CA VAL A 302 21.20 5.98 8.31
C VAL A 302 20.04 6.72 7.66
N GLN A 303 19.38 6.05 6.71
CA GLN A 303 18.20 6.57 6.01
C GLN A 303 16.97 5.77 6.44
N ASN A 304 15.96 6.46 7.00
CA ASN A 304 14.77 5.81 7.53
C ASN A 304 13.69 5.72 6.45
N ILE A 305 13.19 4.51 6.21
CA ILE A 305 12.17 4.23 5.20
C ILE A 305 10.90 3.78 5.91
N HIS A 306 9.77 4.40 5.57
CA HIS A 306 8.49 4.03 6.13
C HIS A 306 7.94 2.76 5.48
N THR A 307 7.41 1.86 6.30
CA THR A 307 6.72 0.65 5.87
C THR A 307 5.27 0.64 6.32
N ILE A 308 4.40 0.07 5.49
CA ILE A 308 2.97 -0.07 5.73
C ILE A 308 2.59 -1.56 5.74
N PRO A 309 1.68 -1.99 6.63
CA PRO A 309 1.20 -3.35 6.63
C PRO A 309 0.23 -3.59 5.48
N LEU A 310 0.39 -4.70 4.76
CA LEU A 310 -0.62 -5.15 3.79
C LEU A 310 -1.89 -5.65 4.50
N ASN A 311 -1.74 -6.13 5.73
CA ASN A 311 -2.82 -6.60 6.59
C ASN A 311 -2.80 -5.81 7.90
N ALA A 312 -3.83 -5.01 8.15
CA ALA A 312 -3.96 -4.22 9.37
C ALA A 312 -3.81 -5.10 10.60
N ARG A 313 -2.87 -4.71 11.45
CA ARG A 313 -2.47 -5.40 12.67
C ARG A 313 -2.01 -4.40 13.71
N ARG A 314 -1.87 -4.87 14.95
CA ARG A 314 -1.20 -4.13 16.01
C ARG A 314 0.30 -4.20 15.79
N ASP A 315 1.00 -3.17 16.24
CA ASP A 315 2.47 -3.09 16.29
C ASP A 315 3.18 -3.56 14.99
N PRO A 316 2.75 -3.11 13.79
CA PRO A 316 3.48 -3.45 12.58
C PRO A 316 4.87 -2.79 12.62
N ILE A 317 5.86 -3.48 12.05
CA ILE A 317 7.14 -2.85 11.72
C ILE A 317 6.86 -1.71 10.74
N ASP A 318 6.96 -0.48 11.23
CA ASP A 318 6.57 0.76 10.53
C ASP A 318 7.76 1.49 9.89
N ARG A 319 8.96 0.95 10.10
CA ARG A 319 10.22 1.54 9.67
C ARG A 319 11.29 0.50 9.45
N ILE A 320 12.07 0.71 8.41
CA ILE A 320 13.34 0.03 8.15
C ILE A 320 14.43 1.08 8.01
N GLN A 321 15.57 0.84 8.64
CA GLN A 321 16.77 1.65 8.48
C GLN A 321 17.58 1.09 7.30
N PHE A 322 18.04 1.99 6.43
CA PHE A 322 18.79 1.67 5.24
C PHE A 322 20.14 2.38 5.26
N GLN A 323 21.20 1.63 5.02
CA GLN A 323 22.54 2.10 4.76
C GLN A 323 23.09 1.38 3.53
N SER A 324 23.96 2.02 2.77
CA SER A 324 24.56 1.41 1.59
C SER A 324 25.98 1.88 1.39
N VAL A 325 26.85 0.95 1.03
CA VAL A 325 28.24 1.21 0.64
C VAL A 325 28.51 0.65 -0.75
N VAL A 326 29.39 1.30 -1.49
CA VAL A 326 29.81 0.88 -2.83
C VAL A 326 31.31 1.11 -3.01
N ASN A 327 32.00 0.16 -3.62
CA ASN A 327 33.39 0.31 -4.06
C ASN A 327 33.49 -0.07 -5.55
N ASP A 328 34.71 -0.29 -6.07
CA ASP A 328 34.90 -0.66 -7.48
C ASP A 328 34.50 -2.12 -7.79
N GLU A 329 34.36 -2.97 -6.78
CA GLU A 329 34.03 -4.39 -6.93
C GLU A 329 32.52 -4.65 -6.81
N GLY A 330 31.88 -4.05 -5.82
CA GLY A 330 30.53 -4.40 -5.40
C GLY A 330 29.79 -3.32 -4.64
N ILE A 331 28.55 -3.65 -4.33
CA ILE A 331 27.63 -2.83 -3.55
C ILE A 331 27.05 -3.67 -2.42
N ALA A 332 26.96 -3.06 -1.24
CA ALA A 332 26.25 -3.64 -0.11
C ALA A 332 25.13 -2.74 0.41
N PHE A 333 24.12 -3.39 0.96
CA PHE A 333 22.97 -2.77 1.61
C PHE A 333 22.80 -3.36 3.00
N ARG A 334 22.85 -2.52 4.04
CA ARG A 334 22.53 -2.90 5.41
C ARG A 334 21.12 -2.43 5.73
N LEU A 335 20.29 -3.37 6.14
CA LEU A 335 18.92 -3.15 6.57
C LEU A 335 18.78 -3.47 8.06
N GLU A 336 18.20 -2.57 8.83
CA GLU A 336 17.94 -2.80 10.26
C GLU A 336 16.48 -2.50 10.61
N TRP A 337 15.86 -3.37 11.41
CA TRP A 337 14.52 -3.16 11.95
C TRP A 337 14.40 -3.72 13.37
N GLU A 338 13.47 -3.16 14.13
CA GLU A 338 13.14 -3.64 15.47
C GLU A 338 12.35 -4.94 15.37
N ASP A 339 12.80 -5.95 16.08
CA ASP A 339 12.12 -7.22 16.23
C ASP A 339 12.37 -7.81 17.63
N SER A 340 11.30 -7.98 18.40
CA SER A 340 11.38 -8.49 19.76
C SER A 340 11.82 -9.96 19.83
N GLN A 341 11.68 -10.74 18.75
CA GLN A 341 11.97 -12.18 18.75
C GLN A 341 12.70 -12.58 17.47
N PRO A 342 13.87 -13.23 17.55
CA PRO A 342 14.53 -13.75 16.36
C PRO A 342 13.87 -15.06 15.93
N ASP A 343 12.85 -14.98 15.07
CA ASP A 343 12.11 -16.14 14.57
C ASP A 343 12.92 -16.88 13.49
N ARG A 344 13.89 -17.67 13.98
CA ARG A 344 14.93 -18.33 13.18
C ARG A 344 14.59 -19.74 12.71
N THR A 345 13.80 -20.54 13.44
CA THR A 345 13.75 -22.00 13.21
C THR A 345 12.43 -22.49 12.66
N ALA A 346 12.45 -23.36 11.64
CA ALA A 346 11.27 -23.89 10.94
C ALA A 346 10.86 -25.29 11.42
N SER A 347 11.31 -25.69 12.61
CA SER A 347 11.24 -27.06 13.09
C SER A 347 9.78 -27.54 13.24
N ARG A 348 8.81 -26.63 13.46
CA ARG A 348 7.37 -26.93 13.42
C ARG A 348 6.70 -26.26 12.23
N HIS A 349 5.72 -26.94 11.65
CA HIS A 349 4.87 -26.41 10.58
C HIS A 349 4.09 -25.13 10.92
N GLN A 350 4.01 -24.76 12.20
CA GLN A 350 3.34 -23.55 12.67
C GLN A 350 4.30 -22.39 12.92
N ASP A 351 5.61 -22.62 12.81
CA ASP A 351 6.60 -21.59 13.05
C ASP A 351 6.71 -20.70 11.80
N PHE A 352 6.54 -19.40 11.96
CA PHE A 352 6.77 -18.40 10.93
C PHE A 352 8.18 -17.81 11.09
N LYS A 353 8.65 -17.06 10.10
CA LYS A 353 10.06 -16.66 10.01
C LYS A 353 10.23 -15.21 9.73
N ASP A 354 11.30 -14.68 10.28
CA ASP A 354 11.78 -13.38 9.90
C ASP A 354 12.43 -13.45 8.53
N ALA A 355 12.07 -12.49 7.70
CA ALA A 355 12.64 -12.33 6.38
C ALA A 355 12.62 -10.86 5.99
N VAL A 356 13.58 -10.47 5.17
CA VAL A 356 13.59 -9.15 4.55
C VAL A 356 13.90 -9.30 3.07
N ALA A 357 13.27 -8.47 2.25
CA ALA A 357 13.55 -8.43 0.83
C ALA A 357 13.72 -7.00 0.33
N MET A 358 14.57 -6.86 -0.67
CA MET A 358 14.71 -5.68 -1.51
C MET A 358 14.23 -6.02 -2.91
N GLU A 359 13.35 -5.22 -3.50
CA GLU A 359 12.97 -5.33 -4.90
C GLU A 359 13.45 -4.14 -5.70
N PHE A 360 13.88 -4.37 -6.93
CA PHE A 360 14.40 -3.37 -7.84
C PHE A 360 13.64 -3.39 -9.17
N ALA A 361 13.24 -2.21 -9.64
CA ALA A 361 12.68 -2.09 -10.98
C ALA A 361 13.76 -2.31 -12.06
N LEU A 362 13.51 -3.25 -12.98
CA LEU A 362 14.37 -3.47 -14.14
C LEU A 362 14.04 -2.49 -15.27
N GLY A 363 15.07 -2.11 -16.03
CA GLY A 363 14.97 -1.14 -17.12
C GLY A 363 15.12 0.33 -16.68
N GLU A 364 15.02 1.23 -17.65
CA GLU A 364 15.06 2.69 -17.41
C GLU A 364 13.67 3.22 -17.04
N VAL A 365 13.32 3.02 -15.78
CA VAL A 365 12.05 3.49 -15.21
C VAL A 365 12.28 4.75 -14.40
N LEU A 366 11.41 5.75 -14.58
CA LEU A 366 11.39 6.96 -13.78
C LEU A 366 10.10 7.00 -12.95
N LEU A 367 10.22 7.26 -11.66
CA LEU A 367 9.09 7.38 -10.75
C LEU A 367 8.30 8.66 -11.06
N HIS A 368 6.96 8.56 -11.09
CA HIS A 368 6.03 9.68 -11.27
C HIS A 368 6.23 10.51 -12.54
N LYS A 369 6.64 9.86 -13.64
CA LYS A 369 6.73 10.49 -14.95
C LYS A 369 5.83 9.81 -15.97
N HIS A 370 5.30 10.61 -16.89
CA HIS A 370 4.57 10.15 -18.08
C HIS A 370 3.42 9.17 -17.80
N GLY A 371 2.43 9.60 -17.01
CA GLY A 371 1.23 8.80 -16.76
C GLY A 371 1.45 7.58 -15.85
N HIS A 372 2.50 7.62 -15.02
CA HIS A 372 2.86 6.59 -14.04
C HIS A 372 3.18 5.23 -14.64
N ASN A 373 4.19 5.19 -15.53
CA ASN A 373 4.60 3.95 -16.19
C ASN A 373 5.64 3.14 -15.39
N GLU A 374 5.87 3.44 -14.12
CA GLU A 374 6.61 2.57 -13.21
C GLU A 374 5.95 1.18 -13.03
N PRO A 375 6.74 0.11 -12.74
CA PRO A 375 6.18 -1.15 -12.28
C PRO A 375 5.38 -0.95 -11.01
N PHE A 376 4.34 -1.75 -10.82
CA PHE A 376 3.66 -1.79 -9.54
C PHE A 376 4.64 -2.20 -8.42
N PHE A 377 4.67 -1.45 -7.32
CA PHE A 377 5.60 -1.65 -6.20
C PHE A 377 5.39 -2.94 -5.42
N GLY A 378 4.33 -3.70 -5.71
CA GLY A 378 4.13 -5.03 -5.15
C GLY A 378 4.46 -6.09 -6.19
N MET A 379 5.74 -6.24 -6.52
CA MET A 379 6.28 -7.29 -7.40
C MET A 379 6.07 -7.08 -8.91
N GLY A 380 5.92 -5.83 -9.34
CA GLY A 380 5.80 -5.48 -10.76
C GLY A 380 4.44 -5.80 -11.39
N ASN A 381 4.39 -5.76 -12.71
CA ASN A 381 3.20 -6.12 -13.49
C ASN A 381 3.65 -6.55 -14.90
N ARG A 382 2.73 -7.11 -15.68
CA ARG A 382 3.03 -7.65 -17.02
C ARG A 382 3.92 -6.72 -17.86
N GLY A 383 5.07 -7.24 -18.32
CA GLY A 383 6.03 -6.49 -19.12
C GLY A 383 6.91 -5.50 -18.35
N LYS A 384 6.75 -5.43 -17.02
CA LYS A 384 7.50 -4.58 -16.09
C LYS A 384 8.06 -5.46 -14.97
N VAL A 385 9.22 -6.01 -15.24
CA VAL A 385 9.87 -7.01 -14.38
C VAL A 385 10.57 -6.33 -13.22
N VAL A 386 10.54 -6.97 -12.05
CA VAL A 386 11.37 -6.62 -10.90
C VAL A 386 12.36 -7.73 -10.59
N ASN A 387 13.51 -7.36 -10.03
CA ASN A 387 14.49 -8.28 -9.44
C ASN A 387 14.42 -8.14 -7.93
N ILE A 388 14.28 -9.26 -7.22
CA ILE A 388 14.05 -9.28 -5.77
C ILE A 388 15.18 -10.08 -5.13
N TRP A 389 15.78 -9.53 -4.08
CA TRP A 389 16.73 -10.22 -3.21
C TRP A 389 16.04 -10.48 -1.88
N GLN A 390 15.90 -11.74 -1.49
CA GLN A 390 15.20 -12.12 -0.27
C GLN A 390 16.14 -12.89 0.66
N TRP A 391 16.37 -12.32 1.84
CA TRP A 391 17.03 -13.01 2.95
C TRP A 391 16.00 -13.66 3.87
N ARG A 392 16.33 -14.81 4.45
CA ARG A 392 15.50 -15.49 5.45
C ARG A 392 16.31 -16.00 6.64
N ALA A 393 15.74 -15.88 7.83
CA ALA A 393 16.38 -16.28 9.08
C ALA A 393 16.60 -17.81 9.20
N ASP A 394 15.64 -18.62 8.70
CA ASP A 394 15.78 -20.08 8.71
C ASP A 394 16.82 -20.59 7.75
N TRP A 395 16.93 -19.98 6.58
CA TRP A 395 17.95 -20.33 5.60
C TRP A 395 19.36 -20.10 6.12
N GLN A 396 19.56 -19.03 6.91
CA GLN A 396 20.85 -18.84 7.57
C GLN A 396 21.09 -19.83 8.70
N THR A 397 20.06 -20.13 9.48
CA THR A 397 20.15 -21.13 10.55
C THR A 397 20.48 -22.52 9.99
N GLU A 398 19.94 -22.90 8.84
CA GLU A 398 20.27 -24.13 8.11
C GLU A 398 21.78 -24.21 7.80
N ILE A 399 22.34 -23.13 7.26
CA ILE A 399 23.76 -23.05 6.87
C ILE A 399 24.66 -23.11 8.12
N GLU A 400 24.38 -22.28 9.14
CA GLU A 400 25.14 -22.26 10.39
C GLU A 400 25.09 -23.62 11.11
N THR A 401 23.96 -24.32 11.04
CA THR A 401 23.78 -25.66 11.61
C THR A 401 24.59 -26.69 10.85
N LYS A 402 24.60 -26.64 9.51
CA LYS A 402 25.43 -27.52 8.67
C LYS A 402 26.91 -27.36 8.98
N GLU A 403 27.40 -26.12 9.07
CA GLU A 403 28.81 -25.84 9.42
C GLU A 403 29.18 -26.41 10.81
N LYS A 404 28.29 -26.25 11.80
CA LYS A 404 28.47 -26.84 13.13
C LYS A 404 28.49 -28.36 13.09
N LEU A 405 27.61 -29.00 12.30
CA LEU A 405 27.61 -30.45 12.12
C LEU A 405 28.90 -30.95 11.45
N GLU A 406 29.37 -30.27 10.41
CA GLU A 406 30.65 -30.59 9.75
C GLU A 406 31.85 -30.41 10.68
N TYR A 407 31.83 -29.39 11.53
CA TYR A 407 32.87 -29.19 12.55
C TYR A 407 32.80 -30.26 13.65
N ALA A 408 31.60 -30.55 14.18
CA ALA A 408 31.40 -31.54 15.25
C ALA A 408 31.72 -32.97 14.80
N THR A 409 31.44 -33.34 13.55
CA THR A 409 31.75 -34.66 12.99
C THR A 409 33.25 -34.90 12.78
N LYS A 410 34.10 -33.88 12.87
CA LYS A 410 35.56 -34.03 12.95
C LYS A 410 35.98 -34.47 14.37
N GLY A 411 35.65 -35.70 14.74
CA GLY A 411 36.22 -36.40 15.90
C GLY A 411 35.26 -36.86 17.01
N LEU A 412 33.94 -36.77 16.83
CA LEU A 412 32.94 -37.24 17.80
C LEU A 412 32.13 -38.44 17.30
N ASP A 413 31.63 -39.24 18.25
CA ASP A 413 30.73 -40.36 18.03
C ASP A 413 29.30 -39.89 17.68
N LEU A 414 28.73 -40.48 16.64
CA LEU A 414 27.44 -40.10 16.04
C LEU A 414 26.29 -40.18 17.07
N ASP A 415 26.38 -41.09 18.03
CA ASP A 415 25.40 -41.27 19.11
C ASP A 415 25.36 -40.08 20.08
N THR A 416 26.49 -39.41 20.32
CA THR A 416 26.54 -38.20 21.17
C THR A 416 25.87 -37.02 20.47
N MET A 417 25.93 -36.96 19.14
CA MET A 417 25.30 -35.89 18.35
C MET A 417 23.77 -36.04 18.26
N ILE A 418 23.27 -37.26 18.07
CA ILE A 418 21.83 -37.51 17.88
C ILE A 418 21.07 -37.45 19.22
N PHE A 419 21.69 -37.91 20.30
CA PHE A 419 21.03 -38.02 21.61
C PHE A 419 21.51 -37.01 22.67
N GLY A 420 22.59 -36.27 22.41
CA GLY A 420 23.17 -35.29 23.35
C GLY A 420 22.62 -33.87 23.26
N GLY A 421 21.81 -33.55 22.23
CA GLY A 421 21.06 -32.29 22.16
C GLY A 421 21.87 -31.03 21.81
N GLU A 422 23.14 -31.14 21.41
CA GLU A 422 24.00 -29.98 21.07
C GLU A 422 23.68 -29.34 19.71
N VAL A 423 23.19 -30.12 18.74
CA VAL A 423 22.79 -29.64 17.41
C VAL A 423 21.54 -30.41 16.96
N ASN A 424 20.50 -29.71 16.50
CA ASN A 424 19.28 -30.33 16.00
C ASN A 424 19.37 -30.54 14.48
N PRO A 425 19.53 -31.78 13.98
CA PRO A 425 19.70 -32.03 12.54
C PRO A 425 18.46 -31.67 11.72
N VAL A 426 17.28 -31.57 12.34
CA VAL A 426 16.02 -31.15 11.70
C VAL A 426 16.07 -29.70 11.25
N ASP A 427 17.01 -28.89 11.74
CA ASP A 427 17.18 -27.50 11.33
C ASP A 427 18.10 -27.35 10.11
N ALA A 428 18.60 -28.45 9.52
CA ALA A 428 19.44 -28.48 8.30
C ALA A 428 18.84 -29.38 7.19
N LEU A 429 17.59 -29.12 6.78
CA LEU A 429 16.83 -29.98 5.86
C LEU A 429 17.26 -29.88 4.38
N ASN A 430 17.87 -28.76 3.96
CA ASN A 430 18.32 -28.57 2.58
C ASN A 430 19.85 -28.64 2.47
N PRO A 431 20.43 -29.74 1.97
CA PRO A 431 21.89 -29.91 1.91
C PRO A 431 22.57 -29.03 0.85
N PHE A 432 21.80 -28.44 -0.08
CA PHE A 432 22.31 -27.69 -1.23
C PHE A 432 22.23 -26.16 -1.05
N ARG A 433 21.85 -25.69 0.14
CA ARG A 433 21.79 -24.26 0.42
C ARG A 433 23.14 -23.80 0.99
N ASP A 434 23.77 -22.88 0.28
CA ASP A 434 25.08 -22.32 0.68
C ASP A 434 25.00 -20.82 1.03
N VAL A 435 23.91 -20.14 0.65
CA VAL A 435 23.65 -18.72 0.98
C VAL A 435 22.24 -18.52 1.55
N PRO A 436 22.05 -17.58 2.51
CA PRO A 436 20.75 -17.32 3.12
C PRO A 436 19.89 -16.34 2.32
N VAL A 437 20.33 -15.99 1.11
CA VAL A 437 19.65 -15.08 0.18
C VAL A 437 19.23 -15.84 -1.07
N GLU A 438 18.04 -15.53 -1.58
CA GLU A 438 17.57 -15.98 -2.88
C GLU A 438 17.24 -14.79 -3.78
N GLU A 439 17.76 -14.82 -4.99
CA GLU A 439 17.40 -13.94 -6.08
C GLU A 439 16.19 -14.47 -6.84
N LEU A 440 15.21 -13.59 -7.00
CA LEU A 440 13.94 -13.87 -7.65
C LEU A 440 13.63 -12.81 -8.71
N ASN A 441 12.72 -13.14 -9.61
CA ASN A 441 12.09 -12.18 -10.52
C ASN A 441 10.57 -12.28 -10.48
N ALA A 442 9.89 -11.18 -10.76
CA ALA A 442 8.44 -11.14 -10.88
C ALA A 442 7.97 -10.11 -11.91
N GLU A 443 6.83 -10.40 -12.55
CA GLU A 443 6.05 -9.51 -13.43
C GLU A 443 4.60 -9.36 -12.91
N GLY A 444 4.48 -9.27 -11.59
CA GLY A 444 3.23 -9.14 -10.85
C GLY A 444 2.84 -10.39 -10.05
N PHE A 445 1.72 -10.26 -9.35
CA PHE A 445 1.20 -11.30 -8.45
C PHE A 445 1.14 -12.68 -9.11
N GLY A 446 1.68 -13.68 -8.41
CA GLY A 446 1.67 -15.09 -8.84
C GLY A 446 2.73 -15.46 -9.88
N THR A 447 3.65 -14.55 -10.24
CA THR A 447 4.73 -14.81 -11.22
C THR A 447 6.12 -14.91 -10.59
N LEU A 448 6.20 -14.86 -9.26
CA LEU A 448 7.45 -14.94 -8.52
C LEU A 448 8.19 -16.23 -8.87
N THR A 449 9.40 -16.09 -9.38
CA THR A 449 10.20 -17.20 -9.87
C THR A 449 11.65 -17.06 -9.36
N PRO A 450 12.21 -18.06 -8.67
CA PRO A 450 13.62 -18.09 -8.32
C PRO A 450 14.49 -18.13 -9.57
N GLN A 451 15.60 -17.39 -9.53
CA GLN A 451 16.61 -17.50 -10.56
C GLN A 451 17.30 -18.88 -10.48
N PRO A 452 17.78 -19.44 -11.62
CA PRO A 452 18.55 -20.68 -11.60
C PRO A 452 19.76 -20.58 -10.67
N GLN A 453 20.16 -21.68 -10.01
CA GLN A 453 21.27 -21.69 -9.06
C GLN A 453 22.57 -21.10 -9.64
N THR A 454 22.86 -21.32 -10.92
CA THR A 454 24.01 -20.74 -11.64
C THR A 454 23.93 -19.23 -11.88
N LYS A 455 22.85 -18.60 -11.46
CA LYS A 455 22.53 -17.17 -11.62
C LYS A 455 22.17 -16.51 -10.28
N GLN A 456 22.35 -17.22 -9.17
CA GLN A 456 22.30 -16.66 -7.82
C GLN A 456 23.66 -16.02 -7.54
N ASN A 457 23.70 -14.70 -7.48
CA ASN A 457 24.92 -13.88 -7.40
C ASN A 457 24.92 -12.96 -6.16
N VAL A 458 23.86 -13.00 -5.35
CA VAL A 458 23.73 -12.15 -4.15
C VAL A 458 24.04 -12.99 -2.91
N GLU A 459 24.92 -12.44 -2.09
CA GLU A 459 25.25 -12.96 -0.77
C GLU A 459 24.53 -12.15 0.31
N GLY A 460 24.46 -12.71 1.52
CA GLY A 460 23.99 -11.92 2.64
C GLY A 460 24.20 -12.59 3.99
N LYS A 461 24.13 -11.77 5.04
CA LYS A 461 24.32 -12.17 6.42
C LYS A 461 23.41 -11.35 7.32
N GLY A 462 22.65 -12.02 8.18
CA GLY A 462 21.77 -11.44 9.18
C GLY A 462 22.29 -11.67 10.59
N VAL A 463 22.21 -10.65 11.44
CA VAL A 463 22.52 -10.75 12.87
C VAL A 463 21.36 -10.17 13.64
N TRP A 464 20.87 -10.91 14.63
CA TRP A 464 19.91 -10.38 15.60
C TRP A 464 20.63 -10.06 16.91
N LYS A 465 20.47 -8.83 17.41
CA LYS A 465 21.07 -8.36 18.65
C LYS A 465 20.20 -7.25 19.25
N ASP A 466 20.02 -7.27 20.57
CA ASP A 466 19.33 -6.23 21.35
C ASP A 466 17.93 -5.85 20.82
N GLY A 467 17.14 -6.84 20.39
CA GLY A 467 15.79 -6.60 19.88
C GLY A 467 15.74 -6.10 18.44
N LYS A 468 16.81 -6.28 17.65
CA LYS A 468 16.87 -5.84 16.26
C LYS A 468 17.49 -6.88 15.36
N TRP A 469 16.99 -6.97 14.13
CA TRP A 469 17.70 -7.59 13.03
C TRP A 469 18.54 -6.57 12.30
N SER A 470 19.75 -6.96 11.90
CA SER A 470 20.60 -6.26 10.94
C SER A 470 21.00 -7.23 9.85
N VAL A 471 20.66 -6.95 8.60
CA VAL A 471 20.93 -7.82 7.45
C VAL A 471 21.73 -7.06 6.42
N VAL A 472 22.87 -7.61 6.01
CA VAL A 472 23.67 -7.10 4.89
C VAL A 472 23.42 -7.97 3.67
N PHE A 473 23.06 -7.33 2.56
CA PHE A 473 23.11 -7.92 1.21
C PHE A 473 24.37 -7.43 0.51
N PHE A 474 25.06 -8.30 -0.22
CA PHE A 474 26.19 -7.93 -1.06
C PHE A 474 26.05 -8.52 -2.47
N ARG A 475 26.44 -7.74 -3.47
CA ARG A 475 26.58 -8.21 -4.84
C ARG A 475 27.70 -7.45 -5.55
N THR A 476 28.43 -8.13 -6.42
CA THR A 476 29.33 -7.47 -7.38
C THR A 476 28.57 -6.53 -8.31
N LEU A 477 29.24 -5.50 -8.82
CA LEU A 477 28.64 -4.53 -9.74
C LEU A 477 28.39 -5.12 -11.13
N ASP A 478 29.29 -6.00 -11.58
CA ASP A 478 29.20 -6.70 -12.85
C ASP A 478 28.15 -7.81 -12.80
N SER A 479 27.08 -7.67 -13.58
CA SER A 479 26.19 -8.78 -13.91
C SER A 479 25.91 -8.85 -15.41
N LEU A 480 26.17 -10.03 -15.98
CA LEU A 480 25.84 -10.38 -17.36
C LEU A 480 24.40 -10.89 -17.50
N ASN A 481 23.68 -11.07 -16.39
CA ASN A 481 22.32 -11.55 -16.41
C ASN A 481 21.35 -10.40 -16.68
N LYS A 482 20.52 -10.55 -17.72
CA LYS A 482 19.52 -9.54 -18.10
C LYS A 482 18.42 -9.34 -17.05
N TRP A 483 18.26 -10.30 -16.14
CA TRP A 483 17.26 -10.30 -15.09
C TRP A 483 17.75 -9.70 -13.77
N ASP A 484 19.01 -9.30 -13.72
CA ASP A 484 19.59 -8.65 -12.55
C ASP A 484 19.54 -7.13 -12.70
N ILE A 485 19.40 -6.45 -11.57
CA ILE A 485 19.49 -5.00 -11.53
C ILE A 485 20.90 -4.52 -11.94
N LYS A 486 20.98 -3.51 -12.80
CA LYS A 486 22.23 -2.81 -13.13
C LYS A 486 22.31 -1.51 -12.35
N PHE A 487 23.31 -1.42 -11.47
CA PHE A 487 23.54 -0.28 -10.59
C PHE A 487 24.29 0.86 -11.27
N ALA A 488 25.22 0.54 -12.19
CA ALA A 488 25.93 1.52 -13.00
C ALA A 488 25.00 2.15 -14.06
N ARG A 489 24.31 3.24 -13.70
CA ARG A 489 23.41 3.98 -14.62
C ARG A 489 23.28 5.46 -14.24
N LYS A 490 22.84 6.28 -15.20
CA LYS A 490 22.64 7.73 -15.04
C LYS A 490 21.40 8.11 -14.24
N ASN A 491 20.37 7.26 -14.29
CA ASN A 491 19.09 7.51 -13.62
C ASN A 491 19.04 6.76 -12.28
N PRO A 492 18.32 7.29 -11.27
CA PRO A 492 18.11 6.59 -10.01
C PRO A 492 17.52 5.19 -10.20
N VAL A 493 17.89 4.27 -9.32
CA VAL A 493 17.30 2.95 -9.20
C VAL A 493 16.06 3.01 -8.32
N LEU A 494 14.94 2.45 -8.80
CA LEU A 494 13.77 2.27 -7.94
C LEU A 494 13.97 1.02 -7.10
N VAL A 495 13.86 1.19 -5.78
CA VAL A 495 13.97 0.10 -4.80
C VAL A 495 12.80 0.16 -3.81
N ALA A 496 12.19 -0.99 -3.51
CA ALA A 496 11.19 -1.12 -2.46
C ALA A 496 11.57 -2.28 -1.53
N PHE A 497 10.96 -2.31 -0.36
CA PHE A 497 11.36 -3.18 0.75
C PHE A 497 10.16 -3.96 1.26
N ALA A 498 10.40 -5.18 1.73
CA ALA A 498 9.39 -5.99 2.38
C ALA A 498 9.98 -6.69 3.61
N ILE A 499 9.22 -6.76 4.71
CA ILE A 499 9.62 -7.46 5.92
C ILE A 499 8.50 -8.43 6.33
N TRP A 500 8.89 -9.65 6.66
CA TRP A 500 8.06 -10.65 7.29
C TRP A 500 8.51 -10.79 8.73
N ASP A 501 7.57 -10.66 9.64
CA ASP A 501 7.73 -10.81 11.09
C ASP A 501 7.11 -12.15 11.52
N GLY A 502 7.94 -13.07 12.02
CA GLY A 502 7.54 -14.42 12.41
C GLY A 502 6.52 -14.41 13.53
N LYS A 503 6.70 -13.57 14.55
CA LYS A 503 5.79 -13.38 15.68
C LYS A 503 4.40 -12.96 15.21
N HIS A 504 4.30 -12.16 14.16
CA HIS A 504 3.04 -11.76 13.53
C HIS A 504 2.49 -12.76 12.50
N GLN A 505 3.11 -13.93 12.38
CA GLN A 505 2.73 -15.00 11.46
C GLN A 505 2.75 -14.58 9.99
N ASP A 506 3.72 -13.73 9.63
CA ASP A 506 3.90 -13.27 8.28
C ASP A 506 4.42 -14.38 7.36
N ARG A 507 3.83 -14.44 6.16
CA ARG A 507 4.23 -15.32 5.07
C ARG A 507 3.61 -14.83 3.76
N ASN A 508 4.29 -15.05 2.64
CA ASN A 508 3.79 -14.69 1.31
C ASN A 508 3.35 -13.22 1.26
N GLY A 509 2.09 -12.92 0.92
CA GLY A 509 1.53 -11.56 0.89
C GLY A 509 1.20 -10.95 2.27
N ARG A 510 1.33 -11.70 3.37
CA ARG A 510 1.22 -11.16 4.72
C ARG A 510 2.61 -10.69 5.16
N LYS A 511 2.81 -9.37 5.09
CA LYS A 511 4.07 -8.66 5.32
C LYS A 511 3.81 -7.17 5.47
N VAL A 512 4.83 -6.43 5.91
CA VAL A 512 4.91 -4.98 5.71
C VAL A 512 5.75 -4.67 4.46
N ILE A 513 5.45 -3.57 3.80
CA ILE A 513 6.15 -3.14 2.60
C ILE A 513 6.41 -1.64 2.61
N SER A 514 7.40 -1.17 1.86
CA SER A 514 7.51 0.25 1.50
C SER A 514 7.01 0.49 0.07
N MET A 515 6.80 1.77 -0.25
CA MET A 515 6.64 2.22 -1.63
C MET A 515 8.00 2.30 -2.34
N TRP A 516 8.01 2.59 -3.63
CA TRP A 516 9.25 2.86 -4.36
C TRP A 516 10.05 4.01 -3.73
N GLN A 517 11.32 3.74 -3.44
CA GLN A 517 12.35 4.70 -3.07
C GLN A 517 13.30 4.92 -4.26
N ARG A 518 14.05 6.03 -4.27
CA ARG A 518 15.00 6.34 -5.36
C ARG A 518 16.43 6.23 -4.88
N LEU A 519 17.10 5.12 -5.17
CA LEU A 519 18.54 4.99 -4.95
C LEU A 519 19.28 5.79 -6.01
N LYS A 520 19.94 6.87 -5.60
CA LYS A 520 20.68 7.78 -6.47
C LYS A 520 21.83 7.04 -7.16
N PRO A 521 22.15 7.44 -8.41
CA PRO A 521 23.36 6.99 -9.08
C PRO A 521 24.60 7.19 -8.22
N PHE A 522 25.51 6.23 -8.30
CA PHE A 522 26.86 6.37 -7.76
C PHE A 522 27.61 7.33 -8.70
N HIS A 523 27.96 8.52 -8.21
CA HIS A 523 28.82 9.41 -8.98
C HIS A 523 30.22 8.79 -9.06
N HIS A 524 30.74 8.64 -10.28
CA HIS A 524 32.15 8.34 -10.52
C HIS A 524 33.01 9.56 -10.18
#